data_AF-A0A938PDA9-F1
#
_entry.id   AF-A0A938PDA9-F1
#
_cell.length_a   1.000
_cell.length_b   1.000
_cell.length_c   1.000
_cell.angle_alpha   90.00
_cell.angle_beta   90.00
_cell.angle_gamma   90.00
#
_symmetry.space_group_name_H-M   'P 1'
#
loop_
_entity.id
_entity.type
_entity.pdbx_description
1 polymer ?
#
loop_
_entity_poly.entity_id
_entity_poly.type
_entity_poly.pdbx_seq_one_letter_code
_entity_poly.pdbx_strand_id
1 'polypeptide(L)'
;MQKVINGLIIDPIIFTHPFVPKCDVCICSGECCWYGVYTDLKKMEMILEKREIVKKYMDETQPLDESKWFEPIEEDKDFDSGYCAGTETYNNKCVFLDKVGFCSLQKAAVDRGEDKWNYKPLYCILFPLVIFEGKLTIDDEHLERMHYCSKSKNQTSTIFEAMKDEIHHFLGEEGYRDLLEYKEEYFTNLKKKELHYEIER
;
A
#
# COMPACT_ATOMS: atom_id res chain seq x y z
N MET A 1 -2.38 24.19 -7.89
CA MET A 1 -3.80 23.87 -7.67
C MET A 1 -3.85 22.45 -7.15
N GLN A 2 -4.45 22.23 -5.98
CA GLN A 2 -4.62 20.88 -5.43
C GLN A 2 -5.68 20.16 -6.27
N LYS A 3 -5.36 18.98 -6.80
CA LYS A 3 -6.34 18.11 -7.50
C LYS A 3 -7.01 17.23 -6.46
N VAL A 4 -8.33 17.12 -6.54
CA VAL A 4 -9.13 16.21 -5.72
C VAL A 4 -9.71 15.13 -6.61
N ILE A 5 -9.54 13.86 -6.24
CA ILE A 5 -10.08 12.69 -6.93
C ILE A 5 -10.71 11.79 -5.88
N ASN A 6 -11.97 11.38 -6.08
CA ASN A 6 -12.73 10.58 -5.11
C ASN A 6 -12.73 11.18 -3.68
N GLY A 7 -12.71 12.52 -3.58
CA GLY A 7 -12.64 13.23 -2.29
C GLY A 7 -11.25 13.31 -1.65
N LEU A 8 -10.22 12.72 -2.27
CA LEU A 8 -8.84 12.74 -1.79
C LEU A 8 -8.03 13.81 -2.49
N ILE A 9 -7.24 14.55 -1.72
CA ILE A 9 -6.21 15.45 -2.27
C ILE A 9 -5.08 14.57 -2.83
N ILE A 10 -4.67 14.80 -4.06
CA ILE A 10 -3.55 14.08 -4.66
C ILE A 10 -2.24 14.84 -4.37
N ASP A 11 -1.30 14.18 -3.69
CA ASP A 11 0.06 14.71 -3.56
C ASP A 11 0.86 14.44 -4.85
N PRO A 12 1.36 15.47 -5.56
CA PRO A 12 2.15 15.24 -6.77
C PRO A 12 3.44 14.45 -6.55
N ILE A 13 3.91 14.31 -5.30
CA ILE A 13 5.09 13.51 -4.98
C ILE A 13 4.95 12.05 -5.46
N ILE A 14 3.73 11.51 -5.56
CA ILE A 14 3.52 10.14 -6.05
C ILE A 14 4.01 9.95 -7.50
N PHE A 15 4.01 11.03 -8.29
CA PHE A 15 4.43 11.00 -9.70
C PHE A 15 5.95 10.99 -9.87
N THR A 16 6.68 11.51 -8.89
CA THR A 16 8.12 11.82 -9.01
C THR A 16 8.98 11.05 -8.04
N HIS A 17 8.43 10.53 -6.95
CA HIS A 17 9.20 9.80 -5.95
C HIS A 17 9.84 8.53 -6.55
N PRO A 18 11.17 8.38 -6.52
CA PRO A 18 11.86 7.23 -7.10
C PRO A 18 11.46 5.93 -6.42
N PHE A 19 11.24 4.88 -7.20
CA PHE A 19 10.86 3.58 -6.69
C PHE A 19 11.33 2.44 -7.59
N VAL A 20 11.27 1.22 -7.07
CA VAL A 20 11.54 0.01 -7.85
C VAL A 20 10.53 -0.13 -8.99
N PRO A 21 10.86 -0.79 -10.11
CA PRO A 21 9.98 -0.85 -11.28
C PRO A 21 8.67 -1.61 -11.06
N LYS A 22 8.64 -2.53 -10.08
CA LYS A 22 7.45 -3.29 -9.64
C LYS A 22 7.73 -3.97 -8.31
N CYS A 23 6.67 -4.36 -7.61
CA CYS A 23 6.78 -5.25 -6.45
C CYS A 23 7.26 -6.65 -6.88
N ASP A 24 8.29 -7.17 -6.21
CA ASP A 24 8.78 -8.53 -6.37
C ASP A 24 9.24 -9.09 -5.01
N VAL A 25 8.33 -9.80 -4.35
CA VAL A 25 8.57 -10.37 -3.02
C VAL A 25 9.65 -11.46 -3.03
N CYS A 26 9.97 -12.06 -4.18
CA CYS A 26 11.06 -13.02 -4.28
C CYS A 26 12.44 -12.36 -4.12
N ILE A 27 12.51 -11.03 -4.28
CA ILE A 27 13.76 -10.27 -4.10
C ILE A 27 13.87 -9.73 -2.68
N CYS A 28 12.79 -9.18 -2.13
CA CYS A 28 12.80 -8.48 -0.84
C CYS A 28 12.25 -9.31 0.34
N SER A 29 11.71 -10.50 0.09
CA SER A 29 11.09 -11.38 1.09
C SER A 29 9.96 -10.71 1.89
N GLY A 30 9.21 -9.82 1.25
CA GLY A 30 8.05 -9.15 1.85
C GLY A 30 8.41 -8.14 2.95
N GLU A 31 9.49 -7.37 2.77
CA GLU A 31 9.96 -6.37 3.75
C GLU A 31 8.92 -5.35 4.21
N CYS A 32 7.96 -4.99 3.35
CA CYS A 32 6.84 -4.10 3.70
C CYS A 32 5.87 -4.70 4.75
N CYS A 33 5.98 -5.99 5.05
CA CYS A 33 5.17 -6.69 6.04
C CYS A 33 5.93 -6.94 7.35
N TRP A 34 7.14 -6.41 7.55
CA TRP A 34 7.89 -6.69 8.77
C TRP A 34 7.33 -6.02 10.03
N TYR A 35 6.57 -4.94 9.87
CA TYR A 35 6.09 -4.12 10.99
C TYR A 35 4.58 -4.23 11.24
N GLY A 36 3.88 -5.12 10.51
CA GLY A 36 2.43 -5.12 10.49
C GLY A 36 1.86 -3.97 9.66
N VAL A 37 0.54 -3.80 9.74
CA VAL A 37 -0.20 -2.73 9.07
C VAL A 37 -1.46 -2.41 9.87
N TYR A 38 -1.90 -1.16 9.85
CA TYR A 38 -3.25 -0.84 10.31
C TYR A 38 -4.31 -1.29 9.30
N THR A 39 -5.38 -1.87 9.81
CA THR A 39 -6.54 -2.30 9.03
C THR A 39 -7.82 -1.68 9.57
N ASP A 40 -8.73 -1.30 8.66
CA ASP A 40 -10.09 -0.90 9.03
C ASP A 40 -10.77 -2.02 9.82
N LEU A 41 -11.61 -1.64 10.80
CA LEU A 41 -12.35 -2.58 11.64
C LEU A 41 -13.16 -3.58 10.81
N LYS A 42 -13.87 -3.16 9.75
CA LYS A 42 -14.68 -4.06 8.92
C LYS A 42 -13.81 -5.08 8.19
N LYS A 43 -12.60 -4.67 7.78
CA LYS A 43 -11.65 -5.56 7.11
C LYS A 43 -11.05 -6.56 8.11
N MET A 44 -10.74 -6.13 9.33
CA MET A 44 -10.32 -7.03 10.42
C MET A 44 -11.39 -8.09 10.72
N GLU A 45 -12.64 -7.66 10.91
CA GLU A 45 -13.78 -8.56 11.16
C GLU A 45 -13.95 -9.58 10.04
N MET A 46 -13.88 -9.14 8.78
CA MET A 46 -13.93 -10.05 7.63
C MET A 46 -12.78 -11.07 7.64
N ILE A 47 -11.55 -10.68 7.98
CA ILE A 47 -10.42 -11.62 8.10
C ILE A 47 -10.70 -12.66 9.19
N LEU A 48 -11.24 -12.24 10.34
CA LEU A 48 -11.62 -13.14 11.45
C LEU A 48 -12.79 -14.07 11.09
N GLU A 49 -13.75 -13.61 10.30
CA GLU A 49 -14.82 -14.46 9.75
C GLU A 49 -14.25 -15.55 8.82
N LYS A 50 -13.17 -15.24 8.10
CA LYS A 50 -12.48 -16.16 7.18
C LYS A 50 -11.33 -16.93 7.83
N ARG A 51 -11.16 -16.86 9.15
CA ARG A 51 -10.07 -17.49 9.92
C ARG A 51 -9.72 -18.93 9.50
N GLU A 52 -10.71 -19.79 9.31
CA GLU A 52 -10.49 -21.20 8.98
C GLU A 52 -9.94 -21.39 7.56
N ILE A 53 -10.23 -20.45 6.66
CA ILE A 53 -9.60 -20.40 5.35
C ILE A 53 -8.18 -19.88 5.50
N VAL A 54 -8.00 -18.75 6.20
CA VAL A 54 -6.68 -18.12 6.38
C VAL A 54 -5.66 -19.08 7.01
N LYS A 55 -6.04 -19.82 8.06
CA LYS A 55 -5.20 -20.81 8.74
C LYS A 55 -4.66 -21.90 7.82
N LYS A 56 -5.36 -22.25 6.74
CA LYS A 56 -4.89 -23.26 5.76
C LYS A 56 -3.72 -22.77 4.90
N TYR A 57 -3.56 -21.46 4.78
CA TYR A 57 -2.47 -20.83 4.01
C TYR A 57 -1.38 -20.23 4.90
N MET A 58 -1.54 -20.32 6.22
CA MET A 58 -0.49 -20.05 7.19
C MET A 58 0.50 -21.22 7.24
N ASP A 59 1.76 -20.92 7.51
CA ASP A 59 2.80 -21.92 7.74
C ASP A 59 3.20 -22.04 9.22
N GLU A 60 4.21 -22.87 9.50
CA GLU A 60 4.65 -23.14 10.86
C GLU A 60 5.27 -21.94 11.59
N THR A 61 5.55 -20.85 10.88
CA THR A 61 6.14 -19.62 11.45
C THR A 61 5.08 -18.59 11.87
N GLN A 62 3.80 -18.88 11.64
CA GLN A 62 2.67 -17.99 11.88
C GLN A 62 1.78 -18.52 13.01
N PRO A 63 1.21 -17.65 13.87
CA PRO A 63 0.37 -18.09 14.96
C PRO A 63 -1.02 -18.49 14.44
N LEU A 64 -1.46 -19.72 14.69
CA LEU A 64 -2.83 -20.15 14.39
C LEU A 64 -3.87 -19.65 15.41
N ASP A 65 -3.40 -19.17 16.56
CA ASP A 65 -4.22 -18.55 17.60
C ASP A 65 -4.62 -17.13 17.17
N GLU A 66 -5.89 -16.97 16.83
CA GLU A 66 -6.47 -15.72 16.28
C GLU A 66 -6.40 -14.56 17.27
N SER A 67 -6.34 -14.83 18.57
CA SER A 67 -6.19 -13.79 19.60
C SER A 67 -4.85 -13.05 19.49
N LYS A 68 -3.94 -13.55 18.65
CA LYS A 68 -2.64 -12.95 18.37
C LYS A 68 -2.56 -12.30 17.00
N TRP A 69 -3.67 -12.17 16.26
CA TRP A 69 -3.63 -11.66 14.88
C TRP A 69 -3.68 -10.15 14.79
N PHE A 70 -4.32 -9.50 15.76
CA PHE A 70 -4.58 -8.07 15.75
C PHE A 70 -4.32 -7.47 17.11
N GLU A 71 -3.82 -6.24 17.08
CA GLU A 71 -3.67 -5.36 18.23
C GLU A 71 -5.06 -4.90 18.72
N PRO A 72 -5.16 -4.29 19.91
CA PRO A 72 -6.40 -3.67 20.36
C PRO A 72 -6.95 -2.64 19.37
N ILE A 73 -8.27 -2.55 19.27
CA ILE A 73 -8.96 -1.58 18.41
C ILE A 73 -8.72 -0.17 18.94
N GLU A 74 -8.46 0.78 18.04
CA GLU A 74 -8.34 2.20 18.32
C GLU A 74 -9.24 3.06 17.41
N GLU A 75 -9.59 4.27 17.86
CA GLU A 75 -10.35 5.24 17.07
C GLU A 75 -9.41 5.97 16.11
N ASP A 76 -9.72 5.94 14.82
CA ASP A 76 -8.98 6.65 13.78
C ASP A 76 -9.94 7.05 12.65
N LYS A 77 -10.05 8.36 12.41
CA LYS A 77 -10.99 8.96 11.47
C LYS A 77 -10.53 8.87 10.01
N ASP A 78 -9.27 8.50 9.78
CA ASP A 78 -8.77 8.26 8.44
C ASP A 78 -9.21 6.88 7.90
N PHE A 79 -9.83 6.04 8.74
CA PHE A 79 -10.45 4.77 8.34
C PHE A 79 -11.97 4.91 8.15
N ASP A 80 -12.52 4.19 7.16
CA ASP A 80 -13.94 4.25 6.78
C ASP A 80 -14.91 3.94 7.93
N SER A 81 -14.53 3.05 8.84
CA SER A 81 -15.32 2.72 10.02
C SER A 81 -15.16 3.72 11.18
N GLY A 82 -14.17 4.62 11.11
CA GLY A 82 -13.72 5.44 12.23
C GLY A 82 -12.85 4.69 13.25
N TYR A 83 -12.49 3.44 12.96
CA TYR A 83 -11.72 2.56 13.83
C TYR A 83 -10.72 1.73 13.03
N CYS A 84 -9.59 1.42 13.65
CA CYS A 84 -8.60 0.52 13.09
C CYS A 84 -8.04 -0.42 14.15
N ALA A 85 -7.33 -1.45 13.68
CA ALA A 85 -6.47 -2.29 14.51
C ALA A 85 -5.20 -2.60 13.72
N GLY A 86 -4.05 -2.60 14.40
CA GLY A 86 -2.81 -3.10 13.83
C GLY A 86 -2.88 -4.62 13.62
N THR A 87 -2.35 -5.15 12.52
CA THR A 87 -1.99 -6.57 12.48
C THR A 87 -0.80 -6.78 13.41
N GLU A 88 -0.88 -7.74 14.30
CA GLU A 88 0.20 -8.05 15.23
C GLU A 88 1.50 -8.46 14.51
N THR A 89 2.60 -8.32 15.24
CA THR A 89 3.90 -8.87 14.80
C THR A 89 4.24 -10.12 15.59
N TYR A 90 4.62 -11.18 14.88
CA TYR A 90 5.06 -12.45 15.45
C TYR A 90 6.35 -12.88 14.78
N ASN A 91 7.38 -13.18 15.59
CA ASN A 91 8.74 -13.44 15.09
C ASN A 91 9.30 -12.32 14.20
N ASN A 92 9.11 -11.05 14.60
CA ASN A 92 9.58 -9.84 13.91
C ASN A 92 9.02 -9.65 12.49
N LYS A 93 7.80 -10.15 12.24
CA LYS A 93 7.06 -9.92 11.00
C LYS A 93 5.56 -9.89 11.26
N CYS A 94 4.77 -9.32 10.36
CA CYS A 94 3.31 -9.43 10.38
C CYS A 94 2.88 -10.89 10.51
N VAL A 95 1.87 -11.16 11.35
CA VAL A 95 1.29 -12.51 11.53
C VAL A 95 0.84 -13.20 10.24
N PHE A 96 0.54 -12.43 9.19
CA PHE A 96 0.09 -12.96 7.89
C PHE A 96 1.22 -13.13 6.87
N LEU A 97 2.46 -12.80 7.21
CA LEU A 97 3.63 -13.03 6.35
C LEU A 97 4.15 -14.45 6.58
N ASP A 98 4.26 -15.26 5.54
CA ASP A 98 4.80 -16.62 5.61
C ASP A 98 6.35 -16.62 5.59
N LYS A 99 6.98 -17.77 5.73
CA LYS A 99 8.45 -17.91 5.82
C LYS A 99 9.18 -17.65 4.51
N VAL A 100 8.47 -17.63 3.38
CA VAL A 100 9.05 -17.37 2.05
C VAL A 100 8.74 -15.95 1.55
N GLY A 101 8.04 -15.14 2.35
CA GLY A 101 7.77 -13.73 2.05
C GLY A 101 6.43 -13.47 1.38
N PHE A 102 5.52 -14.45 1.29
CA PHE A 102 4.18 -14.27 0.76
C PHE A 102 3.15 -14.02 1.86
N CYS A 103 2.12 -13.24 1.54
CA CYS A 103 1.01 -12.96 2.43
C CYS A 103 -0.03 -14.09 2.37
N SER A 104 -0.33 -14.74 3.50
CA SER A 104 -1.32 -15.83 3.58
C SER A 104 -2.73 -15.39 3.18
N LEU A 105 -3.11 -14.14 3.43
CA LEU A 105 -4.40 -13.58 3.00
C LEU A 105 -4.51 -13.52 1.47
N GLN A 106 -3.43 -13.08 0.81
CA GLN A 106 -3.37 -13.01 -0.65
C GLN A 106 -3.33 -14.40 -1.28
N LYS A 107 -2.54 -15.33 -0.71
CA LYS A 107 -2.51 -16.74 -1.14
C LYS A 107 -3.89 -17.37 -1.07
N ALA A 108 -4.61 -17.13 0.04
CA ALA A 108 -5.96 -17.64 0.23
C ALA A 108 -6.93 -17.13 -0.85
N ALA A 109 -6.87 -15.86 -1.22
CA ALA A 109 -7.73 -15.31 -2.27
C ALA A 109 -7.39 -15.89 -3.65
N VAL A 110 -6.11 -15.92 -4.01
CA VAL A 110 -5.63 -16.40 -5.32
C VAL A 110 -5.96 -17.87 -5.56
N ASP A 111 -5.68 -18.75 -4.59
CA ASP A 111 -5.93 -20.20 -4.74
C ASP A 111 -7.42 -20.54 -4.86
N ARG A 112 -8.28 -19.63 -4.38
CA ARG A 112 -9.75 -19.74 -4.48
C ARG A 112 -10.31 -19.13 -5.77
N GLY A 113 -9.48 -18.58 -6.64
CA GLY A 113 -9.91 -17.86 -7.85
C GLY A 113 -10.61 -16.54 -7.57
N GLU A 114 -10.40 -15.98 -6.38
CA GLU A 114 -10.91 -14.65 -6.00
C GLU A 114 -9.88 -13.56 -6.37
N ASP A 115 -10.29 -12.30 -6.35
CA ASP A 115 -9.37 -11.18 -6.55
C ASP A 115 -8.21 -11.23 -5.54
N LYS A 116 -6.97 -11.04 -5.99
CA LYS A 116 -5.75 -11.17 -5.17
C LYS A 116 -5.75 -10.24 -3.93
N TRP A 117 -6.53 -9.18 -3.96
CA TRP A 117 -6.64 -8.18 -2.89
C TRP A 117 -7.85 -8.38 -1.98
N ASN A 118 -8.74 -9.34 -2.28
CA ASN A 118 -10.03 -9.50 -1.59
C ASN A 118 -9.90 -9.51 -0.05
N TYR A 119 -8.90 -10.22 0.47
CA TYR A 119 -8.68 -10.35 1.91
C TYR A 119 -7.62 -9.41 2.48
N LYS A 120 -6.88 -8.67 1.64
CA LYS A 120 -5.80 -7.82 2.14
C LYS A 120 -6.34 -6.54 2.78
N PRO A 121 -5.70 -6.05 3.86
CA PRO A 121 -5.85 -4.67 4.31
C PRO A 121 -5.53 -3.67 3.20
N LEU A 122 -6.24 -2.54 3.17
CA LEU A 122 -6.08 -1.51 2.14
C LEU A 122 -4.63 -1.03 2.04
N TYR A 123 -3.99 -0.71 3.16
CA TYR A 123 -2.61 -0.23 3.15
C TYR A 123 -1.58 -1.31 2.80
N CYS A 124 -1.91 -2.61 2.93
CA CYS A 124 -1.08 -3.66 2.32
C CYS A 124 -1.20 -3.72 0.79
N ILE A 125 -2.31 -3.25 0.22
CA ILE A 125 -2.49 -3.15 -1.22
C ILE A 125 -1.76 -1.91 -1.73
N LEU A 126 -1.93 -0.78 -1.03
CA LEU A 126 -1.46 0.52 -1.49
C LEU A 126 0.04 0.77 -1.26
N PHE A 127 0.70 0.09 -0.32
CA PHE A 127 2.08 0.37 0.03
C PHE A 127 3.02 0.50 -1.19
N PRO A 128 3.78 1.61 -1.34
CA PRO A 128 4.09 2.63 -0.33
C PRO A 128 3.14 3.85 -0.32
N LEU A 129 2.00 3.78 -0.98
CA LEU A 129 0.98 4.83 -0.92
C LEU A 129 0.16 4.72 0.37
N VAL A 130 -0.22 5.87 0.91
CA VAL A 130 -1.02 6.01 2.13
C VAL A 130 -2.02 7.15 1.98
N ILE A 131 -3.13 7.08 2.73
CA ILE A 131 -4.02 8.22 2.95
C ILE A 131 -3.64 8.80 4.29
N PHE A 132 -3.30 10.08 4.30
CA PHE A 132 -2.98 10.80 5.52
C PHE A 132 -3.65 12.16 5.48
N GLU A 133 -4.49 12.47 6.47
CA GLU A 133 -5.23 13.73 6.54
C GLU A 133 -6.01 14.05 5.24
N GLY A 134 -6.67 13.04 4.67
CA GLY A 134 -7.47 13.15 3.44
C GLY A 134 -6.65 13.31 2.15
N LYS A 135 -5.34 13.02 2.20
CA LYS A 135 -4.44 13.12 1.05
C LYS A 135 -3.87 11.75 0.67
N LEU A 136 -3.96 11.40 -0.62
CA LEU A 136 -3.20 10.28 -1.18
C LEU A 136 -1.74 10.72 -1.38
N THR A 137 -0.85 10.18 -0.56
CA THR A 137 0.58 10.51 -0.52
C THR A 137 1.41 9.24 -0.31
N ILE A 138 2.68 9.40 0.02
CA ILE A 138 3.64 8.32 0.26
C ILE A 138 3.87 8.14 1.76
N ASP A 139 4.06 6.89 2.19
CA ASP A 139 4.61 6.54 3.50
C ASP A 139 6.14 6.52 3.39
N ASP A 140 6.75 7.70 3.47
CA ASP A 140 8.20 7.88 3.36
C ASP A 140 8.94 7.26 4.55
N GLU A 141 8.40 7.38 5.76
CA GLU A 141 9.00 6.81 6.97
C GLU A 141 9.15 5.29 6.89
N HIS A 142 8.11 4.56 6.47
CA HIS A 142 8.20 3.11 6.28
C HIS A 142 9.11 2.80 5.08
N LEU A 143 8.94 3.53 3.97
CA LEU A 143 9.74 3.31 2.77
C LEU A 143 11.25 3.43 3.04
N GLU A 144 11.70 4.41 3.81
CA GLU A 144 13.12 4.62 4.15
C GLU A 144 13.76 3.43 4.87
N ARG A 145 12.97 2.68 5.65
CA ARG A 145 13.44 1.52 6.43
C ARG A 145 13.65 0.27 5.57
N MET A 146 13.15 0.26 4.34
CA MET A 146 13.23 -0.91 3.45
C MET A 146 14.68 -1.20 3.03
N HIS A 147 15.01 -2.46 2.81
CA HIS A 147 16.35 -2.90 2.40
C HIS A 147 16.51 -3.02 0.89
N TYR A 148 15.42 -3.20 0.15
CA TYR A 148 15.45 -3.24 -1.32
C TYR A 148 14.77 -2.01 -1.94
N CYS A 149 13.52 -1.74 -1.58
CA CYS A 149 12.71 -0.71 -2.24
C CYS A 149 13.19 0.73 -2.02
N SER A 150 13.90 0.99 -0.91
CA SER A 150 14.48 2.31 -0.59
C SER A 150 15.81 2.59 -1.26
N LYS A 151 16.45 1.59 -1.87
CA LYS A 151 17.84 1.73 -2.33
C LYS A 151 17.85 2.40 -3.69
N SER A 152 18.49 3.56 -3.78
CA SER A 152 18.63 4.35 -5.01
C SER A 152 19.06 3.52 -6.23
N LYS A 153 20.00 2.58 -6.06
CA LYS A 153 20.45 1.67 -7.13
C LYS A 153 19.34 0.78 -7.73
N ASN A 154 18.26 0.54 -6.99
CA ASN A 154 17.11 -0.26 -7.41
C ASN A 154 15.94 0.62 -7.90
N GLN A 155 15.98 1.93 -7.64
CA GLN A 155 14.90 2.87 -7.92
C GLN A 155 14.98 3.40 -9.36
N THR A 156 14.63 2.54 -10.32
CA THR A 156 14.68 2.87 -11.76
C THR A 156 13.34 3.33 -12.33
N SER A 157 12.36 3.60 -11.47
CA SER A 157 11.01 4.02 -11.82
C SER A 157 10.47 5.03 -10.78
N THR A 158 9.17 5.28 -10.79
CA THR A 158 8.48 6.08 -9.76
C THR A 158 7.37 5.28 -9.09
N ILE A 159 6.90 5.72 -7.92
CA ILE A 159 5.78 5.07 -7.22
C ILE A 159 4.55 4.95 -8.14
N PHE A 160 4.17 6.04 -8.82
CA PHE A 160 3.06 6.01 -9.77
C PHE A 160 3.21 4.95 -10.85
N GLU A 161 4.41 4.79 -11.41
CA GLU A 161 4.65 3.81 -12.48
C GLU A 161 4.65 2.37 -11.98
N ALA A 162 5.17 2.14 -10.78
CA ALA A 162 5.29 0.82 -10.18
C ALA A 162 3.98 0.29 -9.61
N MET A 163 3.09 1.19 -9.17
CA MET A 163 1.84 0.89 -8.44
C MET A 163 0.59 1.11 -9.29
N LYS A 164 0.69 1.01 -10.62
CA LYS A 164 -0.44 1.28 -11.53
C LYS A 164 -1.67 0.44 -11.22
N ASP A 165 -1.47 -0.85 -11.00
CA ASP A 165 -2.56 -1.79 -10.74
C ASP A 165 -3.25 -1.45 -9.41
N GLU A 166 -2.45 -1.19 -8.37
CA GLU A 166 -2.91 -0.84 -7.02
C GLU A 166 -3.69 0.48 -7.02
N ILE A 167 -3.18 1.51 -7.71
CA ILE A 167 -3.85 2.81 -7.85
C ILE A 167 -5.15 2.65 -8.64
N HIS A 168 -5.14 1.89 -9.73
CA HIS A 168 -6.33 1.64 -10.55
C HIS A 168 -7.41 0.90 -9.76
N HIS A 169 -7.03 -0.12 -9.00
CA HIS A 169 -7.93 -0.84 -8.11
C HIS A 169 -8.57 0.07 -7.07
N PHE A 170 -7.77 0.95 -6.47
CA PHE A 170 -8.21 1.84 -5.42
C PHE A 170 -9.10 2.99 -5.91
N LEU A 171 -8.70 3.66 -6.98
CA LEU A 171 -9.43 4.83 -7.51
C LEU A 171 -10.58 4.44 -8.45
N GLY A 172 -10.57 3.21 -8.96
CA GLY A 172 -11.42 2.78 -10.06
C GLY A 172 -11.03 3.43 -11.40
N GLU A 173 -11.74 3.04 -12.45
CA GLU A 173 -11.44 3.47 -13.83
C GLU A 173 -11.47 5.00 -14.00
N GLU A 174 -12.53 5.65 -13.50
CA GLU A 174 -12.70 7.10 -13.65
C GLU A 174 -11.65 7.88 -12.84
N GLY A 175 -11.43 7.49 -11.58
CA GLY A 175 -10.44 8.15 -10.73
C GLY A 175 -9.01 7.95 -11.25
N TYR A 176 -8.69 6.79 -11.82
CA TYR A 176 -7.39 6.54 -12.44
C TYR A 176 -7.19 7.40 -13.71
N ARG A 177 -8.22 7.55 -14.54
CA ARG A 177 -8.17 8.44 -15.71
C ARG A 177 -7.95 9.88 -15.30
N ASP A 178 -8.67 10.37 -14.31
CA ASP A 178 -8.51 11.74 -13.78
C ASP A 178 -7.10 11.97 -13.21
N LEU A 179 -6.50 10.92 -12.65
CA LEU A 179 -5.13 10.96 -12.13
C LEU A 179 -4.09 11.03 -13.25
N LEU A 180 -4.30 10.28 -14.34
CA LEU A 180 -3.45 10.36 -15.54
C LEU A 180 -3.48 11.76 -16.16
N GLU A 181 -4.67 12.36 -16.29
CA GLU A 181 -4.81 13.73 -16.77
C GLU A 181 -4.05 14.71 -15.86
N TYR A 182 -4.20 14.57 -14.53
CA TYR A 182 -3.50 15.43 -13.59
C TYR A 182 -1.98 15.29 -13.65
N LYS A 183 -1.47 14.06 -13.87
CA LYS A 183 -0.04 13.83 -14.07
C LYS A 183 0.50 14.59 -15.28
N GLU A 184 -0.19 14.54 -16.42
CA GLU A 184 0.22 15.26 -17.63
C GLU A 184 0.19 16.78 -17.44
N GLU A 185 -0.85 17.30 -16.77
CA GLU A 185 -0.93 18.72 -16.40
C GLU A 185 0.23 19.13 -15.48
N TYR A 186 0.55 18.30 -14.48
CA TYR A 186 1.64 18.55 -13.54
C TYR A 186 2.99 18.67 -14.26
N PHE A 187 3.35 17.71 -15.10
CA PHE A 187 4.61 17.76 -15.84
C PHE A 187 4.66 18.87 -16.90
N THR A 188 3.53 19.18 -17.54
CA THR A 188 3.44 20.33 -18.45
C THR A 188 3.71 21.65 -17.72
N ASN A 189 3.16 21.81 -16.52
CA ASN A 189 3.36 23.00 -15.70
C ASN A 189 4.77 23.09 -15.11
N LEU A 190 5.39 21.97 -14.75
CA LEU A 190 6.81 21.94 -14.34
C LEU A 190 7.72 22.45 -15.46
N LYS A 191 7.59 21.91 -16.68
CA LYS A 191 8.38 22.34 -17.85
C LYS A 191 8.25 23.83 -18.15
N LYS A 192 7.03 24.37 -18.04
CA LYS A 192 6.79 25.81 -18.22
C LYS A 192 7.51 26.66 -17.17
N LYS A 193 7.55 26.20 -15.92
CA LYS A 193 8.28 26.90 -14.83
C LYS A 193 9.78 26.87 -15.06
N GLU A 194 10.34 25.72 -15.43
CA GLU A 194 11.76 25.57 -15.75
C GLU A 194 12.18 26.51 -16.89
N LEU A 195 11.41 26.54 -17.99
CA LEU A 195 11.66 27.44 -19.11
C LEU A 195 11.58 28.92 -18.71
N HIS A 196 10.67 29.28 -17.81
CA HIS A 196 10.56 30.66 -17.32
C HIS A 196 11.80 31.05 -16.50
N TYR A 197 12.29 30.19 -15.61
CA TYR A 197 13.51 30.44 -14.85
C TYR A 197 14.78 30.51 -15.71
N GLU A 198 14.82 29.81 -16.85
CA GLU A 198 15.93 29.91 -17.81
C GLU A 198 15.93 31.23 -18.58
N ILE A 199 14.75 31.81 -18.84
CA ILE A 199 14.62 33.11 -19.54
C ILE A 199 14.94 34.30 -18.61
N GLU A 200 14.75 34.14 -17.30
CA GLU A 200 15.02 35.18 -16.29
C GLU A 200 16.47 35.19 -15.75
N ARG A 201 17.34 34.30 -16.23
CA ARG A 201 18.78 34.22 -15.91
C ARG A 201 19.64 34.82 -17.01
#